data_AF-E0XNS7-F1
#
_entry.id   AF-E0XNS7-F1
#
_cell.length_a   1.000
_cell.length_b   1.000
_cell.length_c   1.000
_cell.angle_alpha   90.00
_cell.angle_beta   90.00
_cell.angle_gamma   90.00
#
_symmetry.space_group_name_H-M   'P 1'
#
loop_
_entity.id
_entity.type
_entity.pdbx_description
1 polymer ?
#
loop_
_entity_poly.entity_id
_entity_poly.type
_entity_poly.pdbx_seq_one_letter_code
_entity_poly.pdbx_strand_id
1 'polypeptide(L)'
;MEAEVHARIAAAAASLLKCPAFAQMVGHLPPSSSPKFSPLVLPPSNHTLQDDLLRLGCTASTLEALLSTYEAAEVRLGEQVRSSFGDTLAHLAAVMDTKDRDVLERIDDALRQRFAQGYLSATNEVRRRIVGEVSAAKARYTASTA
;
A
#
# COMPACT_ATOMS: atom_id res chain seq x y z
N MET A 1 -18.45 18.41 23.81
CA MET A 1 -19.06 19.26 22.76
C MET A 1 -18.84 18.66 21.37
N GLU A 2 -17.60 18.35 20.97
CA GLU A 2 -17.25 17.65 19.71
C GLU A 2 -18.01 16.33 19.43
N ALA A 3 -18.11 15.44 20.42
CA ALA A 3 -18.77 14.14 20.23
C ALA A 3 -20.27 14.24 19.95
N GLU A 4 -20.92 15.29 20.47
CA GLU A 4 -22.36 15.53 20.28
C GLU A 4 -22.65 16.08 18.87
N VAL A 5 -21.73 16.88 18.32
CA VAL A 5 -21.79 17.37 16.94
C VAL A 5 -21.63 16.20 15.96
N HIS A 6 -20.65 15.32 16.18
CA HIS A 6 -20.46 14.13 15.35
C HIS A 6 -21.67 13.18 15.41
N ALA A 7 -22.27 12.98 16.59
CA ALA A 7 -23.46 12.16 16.75
C ALA A 7 -24.68 12.73 15.98
N ARG A 8 -24.86 14.06 15.99
CA ARG A 8 -25.93 14.73 15.22
C ARG A 8 -25.71 14.62 13.71
N ILE A 9 -24.48 14.79 13.23
CA ILE A 9 -24.14 14.62 11.82
C ILE A 9 -24.39 13.16 11.37
N ALA A 10 -23.97 12.18 12.17
CA ALA A 10 -24.21 10.77 11.88
C ALA A 10 -25.71 10.42 11.84
N ALA A 11 -26.51 10.96 12.78
CA ALA A 11 -27.96 10.75 12.82
C ALA A 11 -28.68 11.41 11.62
N ALA A 12 -28.24 12.60 11.21
CA ALA A 12 -28.78 13.28 10.03
C ALA A 12 -28.44 12.53 8.73
N ALA A 13 -27.21 12.05 8.58
CA ALA A 13 -26.79 11.23 7.45
C ALA A 13 -27.59 9.91 7.39
N ALA A 14 -27.78 9.24 8.53
CA ALA A 14 -28.58 8.02 8.61
C ALA A 14 -30.05 8.24 8.24
N SER A 15 -30.62 9.39 8.60
CA SER A 15 -32.00 9.76 8.23
C SER A 15 -32.14 10.05 6.74
N LEU A 16 -31.15 10.70 6.12
CA LEU A 16 -31.11 10.94 4.68
C LEU A 16 -30.98 9.62 3.90
N LEU A 17 -30.10 8.72 4.33
CA LEU A 17 -29.92 7.40 3.69
C LEU A 17 -31.15 6.50 3.80
N LYS A 18 -32.00 6.70 4.81
CA LYS A 18 -33.28 5.98 4.97
C LYS A 18 -34.44 6.61 4.20
N CYS A 19 -34.25 7.77 3.56
CA CYS A 19 -35.31 8.44 2.82
C CYS A 19 -35.55 7.74 1.46
N PRO A 20 -36.78 7.26 1.19
CA PRO A 20 -37.10 6.55 -0.06
C PRO A 20 -36.87 7.40 -1.31
N ALA A 21 -37.08 8.72 -1.21
CA ALA A 21 -36.84 9.65 -2.30
C ALA A 21 -35.35 9.73 -2.67
N PHE A 22 -34.45 9.66 -1.68
CA PHE A 22 -33.00 9.62 -1.92
C PHE A 22 -32.60 8.28 -2.55
N ALA A 23 -33.15 7.16 -2.07
CA ALA A 23 -32.90 5.84 -2.65
C ALA A 23 -33.36 5.75 -4.12
N GLN A 24 -34.51 6.35 -4.46
CA GLN A 24 -34.99 6.45 -5.85
C GLN A 24 -34.08 7.35 -6.71
N MET A 25 -33.63 8.48 -6.16
CA MET A 25 -32.72 9.39 -6.86
C MET A 25 -31.37 8.73 -7.19
N VAL A 26 -30.84 7.91 -6.27
CA VAL A 26 -29.62 7.11 -6.50
C VAL A 26 -29.88 5.96 -7.48
N GLY A 27 -31.07 5.34 -7.44
CA GLY A 27 -31.45 4.27 -8.36
C GLY A 27 -31.57 4.69 -9.84
N HIS A 28 -31.72 5.99 -10.10
CA HIS A 28 -31.75 6.57 -11.46
C HIS A 28 -30.40 7.08 -11.95
N LEU A 29 -29.35 7.03 -11.11
CA LEU A 29 -28.00 7.28 -11.60
C LEU A 29 -27.62 6.11 -12.51
N PRO A 30 -27.13 6.38 -13.74
CA PRO A 30 -26.58 5.31 -14.56
C PRO A 30 -25.54 4.57 -13.71
N PRO A 31 -25.53 3.22 -13.70
CA PRO A 31 -24.50 2.49 -12.98
C PRO A 31 -23.17 3.04 -13.44
N SER A 32 -22.40 3.62 -12.52
CA SER A 32 -21.08 4.13 -12.83
C SER A 32 -20.31 2.97 -13.43
N SER A 33 -20.15 2.97 -14.75
CA SER A 33 -19.27 2.06 -15.47
C SER A 33 -17.86 2.55 -15.22
N SER A 34 -17.47 2.56 -13.94
CA SER A 34 -16.09 2.78 -13.54
C SER A 34 -15.29 1.73 -14.31
N PRO A 35 -14.28 2.13 -15.10
CA PRO A 35 -13.44 1.16 -15.78
C PRO A 35 -12.90 0.18 -14.74
N LYS A 36 -13.23 -1.10 -14.93
CA LYS A 36 -12.73 -2.18 -14.06
C LYS A 36 -11.27 -2.41 -14.43
N PHE A 37 -10.38 -1.70 -13.76
CA PHE A 37 -8.95 -1.96 -13.88
C PHE A 37 -8.59 -3.27 -13.17
N SER A 38 -7.73 -4.06 -13.81
CA SER A 38 -7.16 -5.24 -13.17
C SER A 38 -6.32 -4.82 -11.96
N PRO A 39 -6.39 -5.53 -10.82
CA PRO A 39 -5.57 -5.23 -9.66
C PRO A 39 -4.07 -5.19 -10.01
N LEU A 40 -3.30 -4.38 -9.28
CA LEU A 40 -1.84 -4.40 -9.40
C LEU A 40 -1.27 -5.67 -8.78
N VAL A 41 -0.58 -6.47 -9.60
CA VAL A 41 0.18 -7.62 -9.14
C VAL A 41 1.60 -7.15 -8.85
N LEU A 42 2.03 -7.31 -7.59
CA LEU A 42 3.37 -6.93 -7.17
C LEU A 42 4.33 -8.12 -7.33
N PRO A 43 5.55 -7.88 -7.85
CA PRO A 43 6.56 -8.92 -7.91
C PRO A 43 7.00 -9.32 -6.49
N PRO A 44 7.46 -10.56 -6.28
CA PRO A 44 8.07 -10.96 -5.02
C PRO A 44 9.32 -10.11 -4.76
N SER A 45 9.53 -9.66 -3.51
CA SER A 45 10.65 -8.80 -3.14
C SER A 45 12.02 -9.50 -3.14
N ASN A 46 12.07 -10.82 -3.41
CA ASN A 46 13.24 -11.69 -3.32
C ASN A 46 13.91 -11.58 -1.93
N HIS A 47 13.42 -12.38 -0.98
CA HIS A 47 13.87 -12.41 0.42
C HIS A 47 15.32 -12.90 0.57
N THR A 48 16.31 -12.03 0.40
CA THR A 48 17.71 -12.33 0.80
C THR A 48 18.02 -11.84 2.22
N LEU A 49 17.06 -11.19 2.90
CA LEU A 49 17.25 -10.64 4.24
C LEU A 49 17.65 -11.72 5.25
N GLN A 50 17.05 -12.91 5.16
CA GLN A 50 17.40 -14.03 6.02
C GLN A 50 18.87 -14.41 5.89
N ASP A 51 19.36 -14.58 4.66
CA ASP A 51 20.76 -14.93 4.39
C ASP A 51 21.73 -13.84 4.85
N ASP A 52 21.35 -12.57 4.69
CA ASP A 52 22.17 -11.43 5.11
C ASP A 52 22.28 -11.38 6.65
N LEU A 53 21.18 -11.63 7.37
CA LEU A 53 21.15 -11.67 8.84
C LEU A 53 21.89 -12.89 9.41
N LEU A 54 21.77 -14.05 8.76
CA LEU A 54 22.54 -15.25 9.12
C LEU A 54 24.04 -15.01 8.97
N ARG A 55 24.47 -14.35 7.88
CA ARG A 55 25.88 -13.97 7.67
C ARG A 55 26.39 -12.98 8.72
N LEU A 56 25.53 -12.15 9.29
CA LEU A 56 25.88 -11.27 10.40
C LEU A 56 25.98 -12.00 11.74
N GLY A 57 25.58 -13.27 11.81
CA GLY A 57 25.64 -14.10 13.02
C GLY A 57 24.53 -13.78 14.01
N CYS A 58 23.37 -13.32 13.53
CA CYS A 58 22.19 -13.15 14.37
C CYS A 58 21.77 -14.49 14.99
N THR A 59 21.31 -14.44 16.25
CA THR A 59 20.68 -15.61 16.89
C THR A 59 19.36 -15.93 16.20
N ALA A 60 18.86 -17.15 16.38
CA ALA A 60 17.57 -17.58 15.82
C ALA A 60 16.41 -16.66 16.24
N SER A 61 16.38 -16.25 17.52
CA SER A 61 15.33 -15.36 18.04
C SER A 61 15.38 -13.94 17.45
N THR A 62 16.58 -13.37 17.28
CA THR A 62 16.74 -12.06 16.63
C THR A 62 16.39 -12.14 15.15
N LEU A 63 16.79 -13.20 14.47
CA LEU A 63 16.45 -13.45 13.08
C LEU A 63 14.93 -13.50 12.88
N GLU A 64 14.23 -14.31 13.69
CA GLU A 64 12.77 -14.46 13.63
C GLU A 64 12.04 -13.13 13.86
N ALA A 65 12.44 -12.38 14.89
CA ALA A 65 11.83 -11.08 15.19
C ALA A 65 12.00 -10.06 14.06
N LEU A 66 13.19 -9.99 13.45
CA LEU A 66 13.48 -9.08 12.34
C LEU A 66 12.75 -9.48 11.06
N LEU A 67 12.70 -10.78 10.74
CA LEU A 67 11.97 -11.29 9.58
C LEU A 67 10.46 -11.03 9.71
N SER A 68 9.87 -11.34 10.86
CA SER A 68 8.44 -11.07 11.10
C SER A 68 8.10 -9.58 10.96
N THR A 69 8.96 -8.70 11.48
CA THR A 69 8.78 -7.25 11.35
C THR A 69 8.90 -6.81 9.89
N TYR A 70 9.87 -7.35 9.15
CA TYR A 70 10.07 -7.06 7.74
C TYR A 70 8.87 -7.51 6.89
N GLU A 71 8.39 -8.74 7.07
CA GLU A 71 7.24 -9.29 6.36
C GLU A 71 5.97 -8.48 6.63
N ALA A 72 5.73 -8.10 7.89
CA ALA A 72 4.61 -7.24 8.24
C ALA A 72 4.69 -5.86 7.59
N ALA A 73 5.89 -5.27 7.51
CA ALA A 73 6.12 -4.00 6.82
C ALA A 73 5.93 -4.13 5.30
N GLU A 74 6.37 -5.25 4.71
CA GLU A 74 6.22 -5.55 3.29
C GLU A 74 4.75 -5.70 2.89
N VAL A 75 3.95 -6.42 3.69
CA VAL A 75 2.50 -6.56 3.46
C VAL A 75 1.83 -5.19 3.45
N ARG A 76 2.10 -4.35 4.46
CA ARG A 76 1.55 -2.99 4.56
C ARG A 76 1.95 -2.11 3.39
N LEU A 77 3.22 -2.17 2.98
CA LEU A 77 3.71 -1.45 1.82
C LEU A 77 3.00 -1.92 0.54
N GLY A 78 2.80 -3.23 0.38
CA GLY A 78 2.09 -3.80 -0.76
C GLY A 78 0.63 -3.36 -0.82
N GLU A 79 -0.06 -3.32 0.31
CA GLU A 79 -1.42 -2.78 0.42
C GLU A 79 -1.48 -1.30 0.04
N GLN A 80 -0.57 -0.48 0.60
CA GLN A 80 -0.49 0.95 0.32
C GLN A 80 -0.24 1.20 -1.18
N VAL A 81 0.69 0.48 -1.79
CA VAL A 81 1.02 0.60 -3.22
C VAL A 81 -0.19 0.24 -4.10
N ARG A 82 -0.90 -0.85 -3.78
CA ARG A 82 -2.10 -1.25 -4.52
C ARG A 82 -3.23 -0.22 -4.38
N SER A 83 -3.43 0.32 -3.19
CA SER A 83 -4.42 1.40 -2.95
C SER A 83 -4.07 2.63 -3.77
N SER A 84 -2.83 3.13 -3.67
CA SER A 84 -2.37 4.32 -4.40
C SER A 84 -2.47 4.14 -5.92
N PHE A 85 -2.18 2.96 -6.43
CA PHE A 85 -2.37 2.62 -7.83
C PHE A 85 -3.85 2.72 -8.24
N GLY A 86 -4.75 2.11 -7.46
CA GLY A 86 -6.19 2.16 -7.70
C GLY A 86 -6.73 3.59 -7.67
N ASP A 87 -6.32 4.39 -6.69
CA ASP A 87 -6.72 5.79 -6.54
C ASP A 87 -6.25 6.64 -7.72
N THR A 88 -5.00 6.43 -8.16
CA THR A 88 -4.43 7.13 -9.32
C THR A 88 -5.19 6.81 -10.60
N LEU A 89 -5.51 5.54 -10.84
CA LEU A 89 -6.28 5.12 -12.01
C LEU A 89 -7.72 5.63 -11.98
N ALA A 90 -8.38 5.58 -10.83
CA ALA A 90 -9.71 6.13 -10.67
C ALA A 90 -9.74 7.64 -10.95
N HIS A 91 -8.74 8.37 -10.48
CA HIS A 91 -8.60 9.80 -10.75
C HIS A 91 -8.42 10.09 -12.25
N LEU A 92 -7.57 9.32 -12.93
CA LEU A 92 -7.32 9.47 -14.37
C LEU A 92 -8.56 9.11 -15.20
N ALA A 93 -9.25 8.02 -14.86
CA ALA A 93 -10.49 7.64 -15.50
C ALA A 93 -11.60 8.70 -15.37
N ALA A 94 -11.63 9.44 -14.25
CA ALA A 94 -12.64 10.46 -14.01
C ALA A 94 -12.45 11.72 -14.88
N VAL A 95 -11.24 11.99 -15.37
CA VAL A 95 -10.92 13.19 -16.15
C VAL A 95 -10.76 12.93 -17.65
N MET A 96 -10.65 11.67 -18.06
CA MET A 96 -10.42 11.29 -19.46
C MET A 96 -11.73 11.08 -20.23
N ASP A 97 -11.77 11.49 -21.51
CA ASP A 97 -12.91 11.20 -22.39
C ASP A 97 -12.88 9.71 -22.80
N THR A 98 -14.05 9.16 -23.08
CA THR A 98 -14.23 7.86 -23.74
C THR A 98 -13.39 7.66 -25.01
N LYS A 99 -13.05 8.76 -25.71
CA LYS A 99 -12.18 8.74 -26.89
C LYS A 99 -10.69 8.52 -26.57
N ASP A 100 -10.28 8.74 -25.32
CA ASP A 100 -8.89 8.62 -24.88
C ASP A 100 -8.55 7.22 -24.33
N ARG A 101 -9.35 6.20 -24.66
CA ARG A 101 -9.19 4.84 -24.12
C ARG A 101 -7.79 4.27 -24.38
N ASP A 102 -7.26 4.40 -25.59
CA ASP A 102 -5.92 3.90 -25.94
C ASP A 102 -4.81 4.62 -25.16
N VAL A 103 -5.05 5.87 -24.75
CA VAL A 103 -4.12 6.64 -23.91
C VAL A 103 -4.19 6.14 -22.47
N LEU A 104 -5.39 5.86 -21.97
CA LEU A 104 -5.62 5.33 -20.63
C LEU A 104 -4.96 3.96 -20.45
N GLU A 105 -5.01 3.08 -21.46
CA GLU A 105 -4.32 1.78 -21.43
C GLU A 105 -2.80 1.92 -21.34
N ARG A 106 -2.20 2.82 -22.15
CA ARG A 106 -0.74 3.09 -22.06
C ARG A 106 -0.33 3.66 -20.71
N ILE A 107 -1.18 4.51 -20.14
CA ILE A 107 -0.99 5.08 -18.81
C ILE A 107 -1.08 3.98 -17.75
N ASP A 108 -2.05 3.06 -17.84
CA ASP A 108 -2.17 1.91 -16.94
C ASP A 108 -0.87 1.08 -16.93
N ASP A 109 -0.37 0.71 -18.11
CA ASP A 109 0.88 -0.05 -18.23
C ASP A 109 2.08 0.69 -17.61
N ALA A 110 2.21 1.99 -17.89
CA ALA A 110 3.29 2.81 -17.33
C ALA A 110 3.18 2.93 -15.80
N LEU A 111 1.97 3.07 -15.26
CA LEU A 111 1.74 3.10 -13.82
C LEU A 111 2.04 1.75 -13.19
N ARG A 112 1.63 0.63 -13.78
CA ARG A 112 1.95 -0.73 -13.29
C ARG A 112 3.45 -0.91 -13.14
N GLN A 113 4.21 -0.56 -14.16
CA GLN A 113 5.67 -0.63 -14.13
C GLN A 113 6.26 0.26 -13.04
N ARG A 114 5.82 1.52 -12.97
CA ARG A 114 6.32 2.50 -11.98
C ARG A 114 6.05 2.05 -10.54
N PHE A 115 4.83 1.61 -10.24
CA PHE A 115 4.46 1.18 -8.89
C PHE A 115 5.16 -0.12 -8.49
N ALA A 116 5.28 -1.09 -9.41
CA ALA A 116 6.05 -2.31 -9.16
C ALA A 116 7.53 -2.02 -8.89
N GLN A 117 8.15 -1.12 -9.66
CA GLN A 117 9.53 -0.71 -9.45
C GLN A 117 9.70 0.06 -8.12
N GLY A 118 8.75 0.95 -7.79
CA GLY A 118 8.73 1.67 -6.52
C GLY A 118 8.66 0.72 -5.33
N TYR A 119 7.79 -0.30 -5.40
CA TYR A 119 7.70 -1.36 -4.41
C TYR A 119 9.01 -2.11 -4.21
N LEU A 120 9.65 -2.57 -5.29
CA LEU A 120 10.95 -3.26 -5.21
C LEU A 120 12.06 -2.37 -4.66
N SER A 121 12.05 -1.09 -5.01
CA SER A 121 13.05 -0.13 -4.52
C SER A 121 12.90 0.10 -3.02
N ALA A 122 11.66 0.29 -2.55
CA ALA A 122 11.36 0.51 -1.14
C ALA A 122 11.65 -0.73 -0.28
N THR A 123 11.24 -1.92 -0.73
CA THR A 123 11.54 -3.19 -0.03
C THR A 123 13.04 -3.44 0.08
N ASN A 124 13.81 -3.13 -0.96
CA ASN A 124 15.27 -3.24 -0.96
C ASN A 124 15.95 -2.17 -0.08
N GLU A 125 15.42 -0.95 -0.02
CA GLU A 125 15.90 0.10 0.88
C GLU A 125 15.71 -0.30 2.35
N VAL A 126 14.52 -0.78 2.72
CA VAL A 126 14.24 -1.29 4.07
C VAL A 126 15.18 -2.43 4.43
N ARG A 127 15.38 -3.40 3.52
CA ARG A 127 16.35 -4.49 3.72
C ARG A 127 17.74 -3.95 4.04
N ARG A 128 18.27 -3.04 3.20
CA ARG A 128 19.60 -2.44 3.40
C ARG A 128 19.71 -1.72 4.74
N ARG A 129 18.66 -1.02 5.14
CA ARG A 129 18.62 -0.32 6.43
C ARG A 129 18.69 -1.29 7.61
N ILE A 130 17.90 -2.37 7.59
CA ILE A 130 17.93 -3.41 8.64
C ILE A 130 19.34 -4.01 8.74
N VAL A 131 19.92 -4.46 7.62
CA VAL A 131 21.26 -5.04 7.58
C VAL A 131 22.32 -4.06 8.09
N GLY A 132 22.22 -2.79 7.70
CA GLY A 132 23.11 -1.73 8.17
C GLY A 132 23.04 -1.51 9.68
N GLU A 133 21.84 -1.44 10.25
CA GLU A 133 21.64 -1.25 11.70
C GLU A 133 22.13 -2.46 12.50
N VAL A 134 21.87 -3.68 12.04
CA VAL A 134 22.36 -4.91 12.70
C VAL A 134 23.88 -4.96 12.68
N SER A 135 24.50 -4.64 11.55
CA SER A 135 25.96 -4.57 11.43
C SER A 135 26.55 -3.51 12.36
N ALA A 136 25.95 -2.32 12.42
CA ALA A 136 26.37 -1.25 13.32
C ALA A 136 26.21 -1.65 14.80
N ALA A 137 25.11 -2.28 15.17
CA ALA A 137 24.86 -2.77 16.52
C ALA A 137 25.91 -3.82 16.93
N LYS A 138 26.23 -4.76 16.03
CA LYS A 138 27.29 -5.76 16.25
C LYS A 138 28.64 -5.10 16.50
N ALA A 139 29.03 -4.13 15.67
CA ALA A 139 30.30 -3.41 15.82
C ALA A 139 30.39 -2.67 17.17
N ARG A 140 29.31 -2.00 17.59
CA ARG A 140 29.23 -1.30 18.89
C ARG A 140 29.38 -2.28 20.06
N TYR A 141 28.72 -3.43 19.99
CA TYR A 141 28.82 -4.47 21.03
C TYR A 141 30.25 -5.00 21.13
N THR A 142 30.86 -5.39 20.01
CA THR A 142 32.23 -5.91 19.98
C THR A 142 33.24 -4.90 20.52
N ALA A 143 33.09 -3.61 20.18
CA ALA A 143 33.96 -2.54 20.70
C ALA A 143 33.78 -2.28 22.20
N SER A 144 32.59 -2.52 22.75
CA SER A 144 32.31 -2.35 24.18
C SER A 144 32.78 -3.54 25.03
N THR A 145 32.99 -4.71 24.42
CA THR A 145 33.40 -5.94 25.10
C THR A 145 34.87 -6.30 24.87
N ALA A 146 35.57 -5.53 24.05
CA ALA A 146 37.01 -5.63 23.80
C ALA A 146 37.79 -4.79 24.82
#